data_AF-A0A1H4QM57-F1
#
_entry.id   AF-A0A1H4QM57-F1
#
_cell.length_a   1.000
_cell.length_b   1.000
_cell.length_c   1.000
_cell.angle_alpha   90.00
_cell.angle_beta   90.00
_cell.angle_gamma   90.00
#
_symmetry.space_group_name_H-M   'P 1'
#
loop_
_entity.id
_entity.type
_entity.pdbx_description
1 polymer ?
#
loop_
_entity_poly.entity_id
_entity_poly.type
_entity_poly.pdbx_seq_one_letter_code
_entity_poly.pdbx_strand_id
1 'polypeptide(L)'
;MKKKIAVRAAIASAVIAPAMVFVGGTAHAVPALSAGATGEVVVTVPAGENWTCFGFDSGFNFKTGAFGPGPAGKLSGFVKGNATVFCFGGTAPFFFTGSVAVT
;
A
#
# COMPACT_ATOMS: atom_id res chain seq x y z
N MET A 1 5.04 -14.87 -17.40
CA MET A 1 4.13 -14.21 -16.43
C MET A 1 4.80 -13.18 -15.52
N LYS A 2 5.98 -13.43 -14.91
CA LYS A 2 6.65 -12.52 -13.96
C LYS A 2 6.87 -11.07 -14.46
N LYS A 3 7.20 -10.88 -15.75
CA LYS A 3 7.43 -9.54 -16.33
C LYS A 3 6.16 -8.67 -16.42
N LYS A 4 4.96 -9.25 -16.52
CA LYS A 4 3.72 -8.47 -16.62
C LYS A 4 3.31 -7.83 -15.29
N ILE A 5 3.58 -8.48 -14.16
CA ILE A 5 3.28 -7.95 -12.81
C ILE A 5 4.20 -6.78 -12.48
N ALA A 6 5.50 -6.89 -12.75
CA ALA A 6 6.45 -5.80 -12.52
C ALA A 6 6.13 -4.54 -13.35
N VAL A 7 5.74 -4.72 -14.62
CA VAL A 7 5.34 -3.61 -15.49
C VAL A 7 4.05 -2.95 -15.00
N ARG A 8 3.07 -3.73 -14.50
CA ARG A 8 1.82 -3.20 -13.97
C ARG A 8 2.01 -2.44 -12.65
N ALA A 9 2.86 -2.96 -11.76
CA ALA A 9 3.28 -2.30 -10.53
C ALA A 9 3.99 -0.96 -10.82
N ALA A 10 4.86 -0.95 -11.83
CA ALA A 10 5.56 0.26 -12.26
C ALA A 10 4.60 1.31 -12.83
N ILE A 11 3.60 0.90 -13.63
CA ILE A 11 2.60 1.82 -14.20
C ILE A 11 1.71 2.41 -13.09
N ALA A 12 1.22 1.58 -12.16
CA ALA A 12 0.42 2.07 -11.04
C ALA A 12 1.21 3.06 -10.16
N SER A 13 2.49 2.76 -9.89
CA SER A 13 3.37 3.66 -9.12
C SER A 13 3.65 4.97 -9.86
N ALA A 14 3.87 4.92 -11.17
CA ALA A 14 4.16 6.09 -12.00
C ALA A 14 2.95 7.03 -12.18
N VAL A 15 1.73 6.51 -12.14
CA VAL A 15 0.49 7.31 -12.29
C VAL A 15 0.06 7.95 -10.96
N ILE A 16 0.38 7.35 -9.82
CA ILE A 16 -0.07 7.82 -8.50
C ILE A 16 0.92 8.83 -7.88
N ALA A 17 2.22 8.70 -8.14
CA ALA A 17 3.25 9.60 -7.60
C ALA A 17 3.06 11.12 -7.91
N PRO A 18 2.53 11.55 -9.08
CA PRO A 18 2.39 12.97 -9.42
C PRO A 18 1.32 13.74 -8.63
N ALA A 19 0.45 13.07 -7.86
CA ALA A 19 -0.65 13.70 -7.12
C ALA A 19 -0.31 14.06 -5.66
N MET A 20 0.94 13.83 -5.23
CA MET A 20 1.35 14.01 -3.85
C MET A 20 1.92 15.40 -3.58
N VAL A 21 1.24 16.17 -2.74
CA VAL A 21 1.80 17.39 -2.14
C VAL A 21 2.71 16.96 -0.99
N PHE A 22 4.03 17.00 -1.20
CA PHE A 22 5.00 16.71 -0.15
C PHE A 22 5.00 17.82 0.90
N VAL A 23 4.79 17.45 2.15
CA VAL A 23 4.89 18.35 3.30
C VAL A 23 6.31 18.24 3.85
N GLY A 24 6.90 19.35 4.29
CA GLY A 24 8.26 19.35 4.84
C GLY A 24 8.39 18.43 6.06
N GLY A 25 9.44 17.59 6.10
CA GLY A 25 9.74 16.68 7.19
C GLY A 25 10.25 15.31 6.72
N THR A 26 10.68 14.47 7.67
CA THR A 26 11.05 13.08 7.42
C THR A 26 10.11 12.14 8.17
N ALA A 27 9.48 11.20 7.46
CA ALA A 27 8.86 10.04 8.08
C ALA A 27 9.94 9.25 8.83
N HIS A 28 9.66 8.88 10.07
CA HIS A 28 10.58 8.13 10.91
C HIS A 28 10.47 6.62 10.69
N ALA A 29 9.38 6.15 10.05
CA ALA A 29 9.16 4.75 9.72
C ALA A 29 8.14 4.58 8.57
N VAL A 30 8.15 3.39 7.95
CA VAL A 30 7.20 3.00 6.89
C VAL A 30 6.13 2.05 7.41
N PRO A 31 4.97 1.91 6.73
CA PRO A 31 3.93 0.97 7.12
C PRO A 31 4.41 -0.49 7.07
N ALA A 32 3.85 -1.32 7.95
CA ALA A 32 3.96 -2.77 7.87
C ALA A 32 2.70 -3.36 7.25
N LEU A 33 2.88 -4.39 6.42
CA LEU A 33 1.78 -5.11 5.77
C LEU A 33 1.71 -6.55 6.29
N SER A 34 0.52 -7.06 6.53
CA SER A 34 0.28 -8.45 6.86
C SER A 34 -1.04 -8.96 6.27
N ALA A 35 -1.20 -10.28 6.23
CA ALA A 35 -2.46 -10.88 5.82
C ALA A 35 -3.51 -10.69 6.93
N GLY A 36 -4.74 -10.33 6.54
CA GLY A 36 -5.88 -10.22 7.44
C GLY A 36 -6.81 -11.42 7.33
N ALA A 37 -8.12 -11.17 7.42
CA ALA A 37 -9.11 -12.18 7.06
C ALA A 37 -9.08 -12.48 5.55
N THR A 38 -9.95 -13.38 5.09
CA THR A 38 -10.07 -13.72 3.67
C THR A 38 -10.23 -12.48 2.80
N GLY A 39 -9.37 -12.33 1.79
CA GLY A 39 -9.37 -11.18 0.90
C GLY A 39 -8.89 -9.86 1.53
N GLU A 40 -8.21 -9.88 2.69
CA GLU A 40 -7.74 -8.67 3.39
C GLU A 40 -6.22 -8.56 3.48
N VAL A 41 -5.73 -7.33 3.26
CA VAL A 41 -4.39 -6.90 3.69
C VAL A 41 -4.55 -5.94 4.86
N VAL A 42 -3.85 -6.21 5.95
CA VAL A 42 -3.76 -5.32 7.11
C VAL A 42 -2.60 -4.36 6.89
N VAL A 43 -2.85 -3.08 7.17
CA VAL A 43 -1.87 -1.99 7.06
C VAL A 43 -1.68 -1.39 8.45
N THR A 44 -0.48 -1.56 9.01
CA THR A 44 -0.12 -0.98 10.31
C THR A 44 0.76 0.23 10.07
N VAL A 45 0.26 1.41 10.43
CA VAL A 45 0.99 2.67 10.31
C VAL A 45 1.71 2.98 11.63
N PRO A 46 3.02 3.29 11.60
CA PRO A 46 3.77 3.68 12.78
C PRO A 46 3.17 4.91 13.48
N ALA A 47 3.46 5.06 14.78
CA ALA A 47 3.01 6.21 15.54
C ALA A 47 3.54 7.52 14.94
N GLY A 48 2.68 8.54 14.85
CA GLY A 48 3.04 9.85 14.30
C GLY A 48 3.06 9.93 12.77
N GLU A 49 2.81 8.82 12.07
CA GLU A 49 2.83 8.75 10.61
C GLU A 49 1.43 8.71 10.01
N ASN A 50 1.27 9.22 8.79
CA ASN A 50 0.04 9.11 8.00
C ASN A 50 0.37 8.70 6.56
N TRP A 51 -0.33 7.69 6.06
CA TRP A 51 -0.02 7.05 4.78
C TRP A 51 -1.29 6.76 3.98
N THR A 52 -1.26 7.04 2.69
CA THR A 52 -2.29 6.58 1.74
C THR A 52 -1.76 5.36 1.00
N CYS A 53 -2.47 4.23 1.09
CA CYS A 53 -2.05 2.99 0.47
C CYS A 53 -3.03 2.49 -0.59
N PHE A 54 -2.47 1.90 -1.64
CA PHE A 54 -3.14 1.40 -2.82
C PHE A 54 -2.74 -0.06 -3.03
N GLY A 55 -3.70 -0.98 -3.01
CA GLY A 55 -3.46 -2.41 -3.20
C GLY A 55 -4.06 -2.93 -4.50
N PHE A 56 -3.33 -3.86 -5.13
CA PHE A 56 -3.72 -4.56 -6.36
C PHE A 56 -3.51 -6.05 -6.22
N ASP A 57 -4.48 -6.87 -6.63
CA ASP A 57 -4.30 -8.33 -6.72
C ASP A 57 -4.12 -8.81 -8.17
N SER A 58 -3.92 -10.13 -8.32
CA SER A 58 -3.78 -10.78 -9.62
C SER A 58 -5.05 -10.73 -10.49
N GLY A 59 -6.20 -10.47 -9.90
CA GLY A 59 -7.48 -10.25 -10.57
C GLY A 59 -7.70 -8.80 -11.01
N PHE A 60 -6.73 -7.91 -10.80
CA PHE A 60 -6.82 -6.46 -11.01
C PHE A 60 -7.85 -5.75 -10.14
N ASN A 61 -8.21 -6.33 -8.99
CA ASN A 61 -8.99 -5.57 -8.01
C ASN A 61 -8.08 -4.50 -7.40
N PHE A 62 -8.57 -3.27 -7.44
CA PHE A 62 -7.91 -2.12 -6.85
C PHE A 62 -8.61 -1.73 -5.55
N LYS A 63 -7.83 -1.52 -4.49
CA LYS A 63 -8.30 -1.03 -3.19
C LYS A 63 -7.43 0.13 -2.75
N THR A 64 -8.02 1.08 -2.04
CA THR A 64 -7.31 2.25 -1.53
C THR A 64 -7.78 2.59 -0.12
N GLY A 65 -6.91 3.19 0.68
CA GLY A 65 -7.24 3.67 2.01
C GLY A 65 -6.23 4.68 2.52
N ALA A 66 -6.70 5.66 3.28
CA ALA A 66 -5.85 6.54 4.08
C ALA A 66 -5.78 5.99 5.50
N PHE A 67 -4.58 5.86 6.02
CA PHE A 67 -4.29 5.19 7.28
C PHE A 67 -3.47 6.13 8.17
N GLY A 68 -3.94 6.32 9.40
CA GLY A 68 -3.24 7.07 10.43
C GLY A 68 -2.73 6.17 11.55
N PRO A 69 -2.08 6.76 12.56
CA PRO A 69 -1.54 6.01 13.68
C PRO A 69 -2.68 5.45 14.54
N GLY A 70 -2.48 4.26 15.11
CA GLY A 70 -3.45 3.60 15.98
C GLY A 70 -3.81 2.19 15.51
N PRO A 71 -5.08 1.77 15.55
CA PRO A 71 -5.47 0.42 15.16
C PRO A 71 -5.16 0.18 13.67
N ALA A 72 -4.67 -1.01 13.36
CA ALA A 72 -4.30 -1.37 12.00
C ALA A 72 -5.51 -1.25 11.06
N GLY A 73 -5.31 -0.54 9.96
CA GLY A 73 -6.30 -0.41 8.91
C GLY A 73 -6.31 -1.62 7.98
N LYS A 74 -7.30 -1.67 7.08
CA LYS A 74 -7.46 -2.81 6.17
C LYS A 74 -7.77 -2.36 4.75
N LEU A 75 -7.21 -3.08 3.79
CA LEU A 75 -7.65 -3.10 2.40
C LEU A 75 -8.32 -4.45 2.15
N SER A 76 -9.63 -4.45 1.92
CA SER A 76 -10.44 -5.68 1.85
C SER A 76 -11.06 -5.91 0.47
N GLY A 77 -11.37 -7.17 0.17
CA GLY A 77 -12.01 -7.59 -1.08
C GLY A 77 -11.03 -7.91 -2.20
N PHE A 78 -9.83 -8.39 -1.86
CA PHE A 78 -8.91 -9.02 -2.81
C PHE A 78 -9.30 -10.47 -3.07
N VAL A 79 -8.97 -10.97 -4.25
CA VAL A 79 -9.01 -12.40 -4.55
C VAL A 79 -7.81 -13.11 -3.93
N LYS A 80 -8.00 -14.39 -3.61
CA LYS A 80 -6.93 -15.25 -3.12
C LYS A 80 -5.71 -15.20 -4.05
N GLY A 81 -4.54 -14.95 -3.49
CA GLY A 81 -3.30 -14.75 -4.23
C GLY A 81 -2.42 -13.66 -3.64
N ASN A 82 -1.51 -13.10 -4.42
CA ASN A 82 -0.67 -12.01 -3.95
C ASN A 82 -1.33 -10.65 -4.21
N ALA A 83 -1.49 -9.86 -3.15
CA ALA A 83 -1.83 -8.45 -3.23
C ALA A 83 -0.55 -7.61 -3.09
N THR A 84 -0.27 -6.75 -4.06
CA THR A 84 0.83 -5.77 -4.02
C THR A 84 0.27 -4.44 -3.55
N VAL A 85 0.88 -3.84 -2.54
CA VAL A 85 0.46 -2.56 -1.95
C VAL A 85 1.55 -1.51 -2.14
N PHE A 86 1.13 -0.31 -2.50
CA PHE A 86 1.94 0.90 -2.62
C PHE A 86 1.42 1.91 -1.62
N CYS A 87 2.24 2.31 -0.66
CA CYS A 87 1.90 3.32 0.32
C CYS A 87 2.71 4.57 0.08
N PHE A 88 2.05 5.70 0.28
CA PHE A 88 2.63 7.00 0.11
C PHE A 88 2.40 7.88 1.33
N GLY A 89 3.49 8.43 1.87
CA GLY A 89 3.50 9.28 3.07
C GLY A 89 3.68 10.75 2.70
N GLY A 90 3.24 11.66 3.58
CA GLY A 90 3.39 13.11 3.37
C GLY A 90 4.83 13.62 3.51
N THR A 91 5.72 12.84 4.11
CA THR A 91 7.11 13.17 4.50
C THR A 91 8.08 12.06 4.07
N ALA A 92 9.39 12.35 3.95
CA ALA A 92 10.37 11.39 3.40
C ALA A 92 10.88 10.34 4.43
N PRO A 93 10.98 9.03 4.11
CA PRO A 93 10.69 8.43 2.82
C PRO A 93 9.18 8.43 2.55
N PHE A 94 8.79 8.98 1.41
CA PHE A 94 7.39 9.22 1.05
C PHE A 94 6.76 8.05 0.30
N PHE A 95 7.51 6.97 0.08
CA PHE A 95 7.07 5.82 -0.70
C PHE A 95 7.52 4.52 -0.05
N PHE A 96 6.60 3.57 0.00
CA PHE A 96 6.81 2.21 0.46
C PHE A 96 6.02 1.25 -0.43
N THR A 97 6.57 0.07 -0.70
CA THR A 97 5.84 -0.99 -1.41
C THR A 97 6.13 -2.34 -0.79
N GLY A 98 5.11 -3.20 -0.77
CA GLY A 98 5.22 -4.57 -0.30
C GLY A 98 4.18 -5.47 -0.95
N SER A 99 4.32 -6.77 -0.75
CA SER A 99 3.36 -7.76 -1.24
C SER A 99 2.99 -8.73 -0.13
N VAL A 100 1.71 -9.06 -0.05
CA VAL A 100 1.14 -9.97 0.96
C VAL A 100 0.38 -11.07 0.24
N ALA A 101 0.58 -12.31 0.68
CA ALA A 101 -0.25 -13.43 0.26
C ALA A 101 -1.58 -13.37 1.02
N VAL A 102 -2.67 -13.20 0.27
CA VAL A 102 -4.05 -13.11 0.76
C VAL A 102 -4.75 -14.44 0.52
N THR A 103 -5.45 -14.92 1.54
CA THR A 103 -6.20 -16.19 1.50
C THR A 103 -7.62 -16.02 1.01
#